data_AF-A0A848IE83-F1
#
_entry.id   AF-A0A848IE83-F1
#
_cell.length_a   1.000
_cell.length_b   1.000
_cell.length_c   1.000
_cell.angle_alpha   90.00
_cell.angle_beta   90.00
_cell.angle_gamma   90.00
#
_symmetry.space_group_name_H-M   'P 1'
#
loop_
_entity.id
_entity.type
_entity.pdbx_description
1 polymer ?
#
loop_
_entity_poly.entity_id
_entity_poly.type
_entity_poly.pdbx_seq_one_letter_code
_entity_poly.pdbx_strand_id
1 'polypeptide(L)'
;MNTTNSKETSDRIAHLAAVVLRRPGALYQEKELAGSALAQHHTSKQTSTAIGSLAAKVLADHHSCIEAKELAGSVLSQVRHLHGQAPAH
;
A
#
# COMPACT_ATOMS: atom_id res chain seq x y z
N MET A 1 -19.92 -15.80 2.19
CA MET A 1 -18.77 -16.48 2.83
C MET A 1 -17.50 -15.68 2.54
N ASN A 2 -16.53 -15.71 3.49
CA ASN A 2 -15.10 -15.36 3.46
C ASN A 2 -14.58 -13.95 3.05
N THR A 3 -14.86 -12.91 3.84
CA THR A 3 -14.11 -11.62 3.82
C THR A 3 -12.70 -11.70 4.42
N THR A 4 -12.13 -12.90 4.54
CA THR A 4 -10.85 -13.14 5.27
C THR A 4 -9.61 -12.68 4.50
N ASN A 5 -9.70 -12.42 3.19
CA ASN A 5 -8.52 -12.01 2.41
C ASN A 5 -8.20 -10.51 2.48
N SER A 6 -9.22 -9.65 2.67
CA SER A 6 -9.01 -8.20 2.70
C SER A 6 -8.31 -7.77 4.00
N LYS A 7 -8.64 -8.40 5.13
CA LYS A 7 -8.00 -8.13 6.43
C LYS A 7 -6.55 -8.58 6.46
N GLU A 8 -6.26 -9.83 6.08
CA GLU A 8 -4.89 -10.37 6.09
C GLU A 8 -3.95 -9.55 5.19
N THR A 9 -4.44 -9.17 4.00
CA THR A 9 -3.67 -8.33 3.07
C THR A 9 -3.46 -6.91 3.63
N SER A 10 -4.50 -6.33 4.24
CA SER A 10 -4.45 -4.99 4.84
C SER A 10 -3.51 -4.94 6.05
N ASP A 11 -3.50 -5.97 6.89
CA ASP A 11 -2.62 -6.08 8.05
C ASP A 11 -1.16 -6.22 7.61
N ARG A 12 -0.89 -7.04 6.58
CA ARG A 12 0.45 -7.16 5.98
C ARG A 12 0.93 -5.84 5.38
N ILE A 13 0.08 -5.11 4.65
CA ILE A 13 0.39 -3.78 4.10
C ILE A 13 0.70 -2.79 5.23
N ALA A 14 -0.13 -2.75 6.27
CA ALA A 14 0.07 -1.89 7.43
C ALA A 14 1.38 -2.21 8.15
N HIS A 15 1.70 -3.50 8.32
CA HIS A 15 2.94 -3.94 8.91
C HIS A 15 4.15 -3.50 8.08
N LEU A 16 4.16 -3.77 6.78
CA LEU A 16 5.23 -3.35 5.87
C LEU A 16 5.40 -1.82 5.88
N ALA A 17 4.31 -1.07 5.86
CA ALA A 17 4.33 0.39 5.95
C ALA A 17 4.96 0.87 7.28
N ALA A 18 4.59 0.26 8.40
CA ALA A 18 5.20 0.58 9.69
C ALA A 18 6.72 0.28 9.71
N VAL A 19 7.14 -0.84 9.09
CA VAL A 19 8.56 -1.19 8.96
C VAL A 19 9.31 -0.15 8.10
N VAL A 20 8.75 0.25 6.96
CA VAL A 20 9.33 1.27 6.06
C VAL A 20 9.46 2.63 6.77
N LEU A 21 8.44 3.05 7.53
CA LEU A 21 8.51 4.29 8.31
C LEU A 21 9.59 4.28 9.39
N ARG A 22 9.78 3.12 10.04
CA ARG A 22 10.81 2.93 11.07
C ARG A 22 12.21 2.77 10.50
N ARG A 23 12.36 2.52 9.19
CA ARG A 23 13.66 2.37 8.55
C ARG A 23 14.34 3.75 8.42
N PRO A 24 15.54 3.93 8.97
CA PRO A 24 16.28 5.20 8.85
C PRO A 24 16.76 5.46 7.42
N GLY A 25 17.01 4.41 6.63
CA GLY A 25 17.46 4.50 5.23
C GLY A 25 16.34 4.50 4.17
N ALA A 26 15.07 4.52 4.58
CA ALA A 26 13.97 4.60 3.62
C ALA A 26 13.88 6.02 3.03
N LEU A 27 13.73 6.08 1.71
CA LEU A 27 13.53 7.28 0.93
C LEU A 27 12.26 8.01 1.37
N TYR A 28 12.23 9.31 1.14
CA TYR A 28 11.07 10.15 1.44
C TYR A 28 9.80 9.60 0.78
N GLN A 29 9.87 9.19 -0.49
CA GLN A 29 8.74 8.64 -1.24
C GLN A 29 8.21 7.30 -0.66
N GLU A 30 9.10 6.45 -0.12
CA GLU A 30 8.71 5.20 0.53
C GLU A 30 7.96 5.47 1.84
N LYS A 31 8.43 6.46 2.62
CA LYS A 31 7.79 6.88 3.86
C LYS A 31 6.43 7.55 3.61
N GLU A 32 6.35 8.40 2.60
CA GLU A 32 5.10 9.02 2.15
C GLU A 32 4.08 7.96 1.69
N LEU A 33 4.55 6.95 0.94
CA LEU A 33 3.70 5.83 0.51
C LEU A 33 3.19 5.03 1.70
N ALA A 34 4.08 4.69 2.63
CA ALA A 34 3.75 3.95 3.84
C ALA A 34 2.77 4.70 4.75
N GLY A 35 3.00 6.00 4.96
CA GLY A 35 2.08 6.86 5.71
C GLY A 35 0.70 6.93 5.05
N SER A 36 0.67 7.06 3.73
CA SER A 36 -0.58 7.09 2.95
C SER A 36 -1.33 5.75 3.03
N ALA A 37 -0.63 4.63 2.90
CA ALA A 37 -1.21 3.29 3.01
C ALA A 37 -1.76 3.01 4.43
N LEU A 38 -1.07 3.44 5.48
CA LEU A 38 -1.55 3.33 6.86
C LEU A 38 -2.76 4.21 7.14
N ALA A 39 -2.73 5.47 6.66
CA ALA A 39 -3.88 6.35 6.77
C ALA A 39 -5.10 5.75 6.07
N GLN A 40 -4.89 5.11 4.91
CA GLN A 40 -5.93 4.41 4.16
C GLN A 40 -6.42 3.13 4.81
N HIS A 41 -5.58 2.37 5.52
CA HIS A 41 -6.08 1.26 6.31
C HIS A 41 -7.17 1.71 7.31
N HIS A 42 -7.02 2.91 7.88
CA HIS A 42 -8.00 3.44 8.83
C HIS A 42 -9.21 4.11 8.17
N THR A 43 -9.14 4.45 6.88
CA THR A 43 -10.26 5.05 6.15
C THR A 43 -10.73 4.13 5.03
N SER A 44 -12.00 3.70 5.07
CA SER A 44 -12.63 2.96 3.97
C SER A 44 -12.72 3.77 2.65
N LYS A 45 -12.07 4.94 2.56
CA LYS A 45 -11.98 5.78 1.39
C LYS A 45 -10.85 5.30 0.48
N GLN A 46 -11.27 4.55 -0.54
CA GLN A 46 -10.64 4.25 -1.82
C GLN A 46 -9.20 4.75 -2.00
N THR A 47 -8.28 3.83 -2.27
CA THR A 47 -6.91 4.15 -2.66
C THR A 47 -6.88 5.06 -3.87
N SER A 48 -6.64 6.35 -3.63
CA SER A 48 -6.62 7.37 -4.69
C SER A 48 -5.46 7.10 -5.66
N THR A 49 -5.67 7.39 -6.95
CA THR A 49 -4.69 7.17 -8.04
C THR A 49 -3.30 7.69 -7.71
N ALA A 50 -3.20 8.77 -6.92
CA ALA A 50 -1.94 9.32 -6.42
C ALA A 50 -1.07 8.30 -5.65
N ILE A 51 -1.67 7.46 -4.81
CA ILE A 51 -0.95 6.45 -4.03
C ILE A 51 -0.55 5.27 -4.91
N GLY A 52 -1.40 4.88 -5.87
CA GLY A 52 -1.01 3.93 -6.91
C GLY A 52 0.18 4.43 -7.74
N SER A 53 0.17 5.70 -8.15
CA SER A 53 1.29 6.32 -8.87
C SER A 53 2.56 6.41 -8.01
N LEU A 54 2.43 6.70 -6.72
CA LEU A 54 3.58 6.72 -5.79
C LEU A 54 4.15 5.32 -5.57
N ALA A 55 3.29 4.32 -5.41
CA ALA A 55 3.67 2.92 -5.33
C ALA A 55 4.41 2.48 -6.59
N ALA A 56 3.89 2.82 -7.77
CA ALA A 56 4.56 2.51 -9.04
C ALA A 56 5.96 3.14 -9.13
N LYS A 57 6.13 4.37 -8.63
CA LYS A 57 7.46 5.03 -8.57
C LYS A 57 8.42 4.29 -7.65
N VAL A 58 8.00 3.95 -6.43
CA VAL A 58 8.80 3.19 -5.46
C VAL A 58 9.17 1.81 -6.01
N LEU A 59 8.24 1.16 -6.73
CA LEU A 59 8.48 -0.13 -7.35
C LEU A 59 9.49 -0.05 -8.52
N ALA A 60 9.40 1.02 -9.31
CA ALA A 60 10.30 1.29 -10.43
C ALA A 60 11.69 1.75 -9.98
N ASP A 61 11.80 2.31 -8.78
CA ASP A 61 13.04 2.80 -8.22
C ASP A 61 13.93 1.66 -7.69
N HIS A 62 15.14 1.55 -8.22
CA HIS A 62 16.05 0.46 -7.84
C HIS A 62 16.63 0.65 -6.43
N HIS A 63 16.70 1.89 -5.93
CA HIS A 63 17.24 2.24 -4.62
C HIS A 63 16.26 1.97 -3.48
N SER A 64 14.97 1.76 -3.78
CA SER A 64 13.95 1.45 -2.80
C SER A 64 14.18 0.09 -2.13
N CYS A 65 13.87 0.03 -0.83
CA CYS A 65 14.01 -1.14 0.00
C CYS A 65 13.05 -2.26 -0.43
N ILE A 66 13.43 -3.51 -0.15
CA ILE A 66 12.61 -4.69 -0.46
C ILE A 66 11.21 -4.56 0.16
N GLU A 67 11.12 -4.20 1.44
CA GLU A 67 9.85 -3.99 2.15
C GLU A 67 8.96 -2.94 1.49
N ALA A 68 9.55 -1.85 0.98
CA ALA A 68 8.79 -0.79 0.33
C ALA A 68 8.31 -1.19 -1.07
N LYS A 69 9.10 -2.00 -1.79
CA LYS A 69 8.67 -2.61 -3.06
C LYS A 69 7.55 -3.62 -2.82
N GLU A 70 7.64 -4.43 -1.78
CA GLU A 70 6.55 -5.34 -1.38
C GLU A 70 5.28 -4.57 -1.00
N LEU A 71 5.42 -3.49 -0.21
CA LEU A 71 4.33 -2.60 0.13
C LEU A 71 3.70 -1.99 -1.12
N ALA A 72 4.52 -1.43 -2.01
CA ALA A 72 4.08 -0.81 -3.26
C ALA A 72 3.34 -1.80 -4.17
N GLY A 73 3.86 -3.02 -4.32
CA GLY A 73 3.21 -4.07 -5.08
C GLY A 73 1.85 -4.45 -4.49
N SER A 74 1.79 -4.57 -3.15
CA SER A 74 0.55 -4.89 -2.43
C SER A 74 -0.49 -3.77 -2.57
N VAL A 75 -0.08 -2.51 -2.44
CA VAL A 75 -0.93 -1.33 -2.63
C VAL A 75 -1.43 -1.23 -4.07
N LEU A 76 -0.58 -1.44 -5.08
CA LEU A 76 -0.98 -1.46 -6.50
C LEU A 76 -1.99 -2.56 -6.80
N SER A 77 -1.77 -3.76 -6.25
CA SER A 77 -2.71 -4.88 -6.38
C SER A 77 -4.05 -4.52 -5.73
N GLN A 78 -4.02 -3.89 -4.56
CA GLN A 78 -5.22 -3.43 -3.87
C GLN A 78 -5.96 -2.32 -4.63
N VAL A 79 -5.26 -1.34 -5.24
CA VAL A 79 -5.87 -0.32 -6.11
C VAL A 79 -6.58 -0.96 -7.30
N ARG A 80 -5.95 -1.96 -7.92
CA ARG A 80 -6.52 -2.69 -9.06
C ARG A 80 -7.74 -3.52 -8.65
N HIS A 81 -7.69 -4.17 -7.49
CA HIS A 81 -8.80 -4.94 -6.94
C HIS A 81 -9.97 -4.04 -6.50
N LEU A 82 -9.69 -2.88 -5.89
CA LEU A 82 -10.70 -1.89 -5.52
C LEU A 82 -11.42 -1.32 -6.75
N HIS A 83 -10.69 -1.09 -7.85
CA HIS A 83 -11.29 -0.65 -9.11
C HIS A 83 -12.15 -1.74 -9.78
N GLY A 84 -11.86 -3.02 -9.50
CA GLY A 84 -12.62 -4.17 -10.00
C GLY A 84 -13.83 -4.56 -9.16
N GLN A 85 -14.01 -3.99 -7.96
CA GLN A 85 -15.09 -4.35 -7.05
C GLN A 85 -16.05 -3.17 -6.88
N ALA A 86 -16.92 -3.00 -7.87
CA ALA A 86 -18.16 -2.26 -7.69
C ALA A 86 -18.92 -2.85 -6.49
N PRO A 87 -19.42 -2.03 -5.56
CA PRO A 87 -20.28 -2.52 -4.48
C PRO A 87 -21.62 -2.92 -5.10
N ALA A 88 -21.79 -4.22 -5.37
CA ALA A 88 -23.12 -4.79 -5.57
C ALA A 88 -23.80 -4.82 -4.20
N HIS A 89 -24.71 -3.86 -4.00
CA HIS A 89 -25.54 -3.70 -2.82
C HIS A 89 -26.91 -4.35 -3.03
#